data_AF-A0A7S2WFM0-F1
#
_entry.id   AF-A0A7S2WFM0-F1
#
_cell.length_a   1.000
_cell.length_b   1.000
_cell.length_c   1.000
_cell.angle_alpha   90.00
_cell.angle_beta   90.00
_cell.angle_gamma   90.00
#
_symmetry.space_group_name_H-M   'P 1'
#
loop_
_entity.id
_entity.type
_entity.pdbx_description
1 polymer ?
#
loop_
_entity_poly.entity_id
_entity_poly.type
_entity_poly.pdbx_seq_one_letter_code
_entity_poly.pdbx_strand_id
1 'polypeptide(L)'
;DKPGNEGVKLMSKMKGFVWPRCKPIFFDQRINPPEIIATNFYEVLLFCALRTMRYISCSMNGEVKQNPKFIIECINDVIFYVYQMITVQFRSIKKCSQHGMFPFKRNTCVWLGNHAFCSALNLEPNTYRLVINSLKKKSPLPGTRIGEQQNLE
;
A
#
# COMPACT_ATOMS: atom_id res chain seq x y z
N ASP A 1 13.12 -26.34 2.88
CA ASP A 1 13.23 -24.87 2.72
C ASP A 1 14.56 -24.37 3.23
N LYS A 2 15.25 -23.46 2.52
CA LYS A 2 16.49 -22.84 3.03
C LYS A 2 16.11 -21.71 4.01
N PRO A 3 16.63 -21.70 5.25
CA PRO A 3 16.44 -20.58 6.18
C PRO A 3 17.05 -19.30 5.57
N GLY A 4 16.33 -18.17 5.68
CA GLY A 4 16.77 -16.86 5.17
C GLY A 4 16.03 -16.34 3.92
N ASN A 5 15.24 -17.16 3.22
CA ASN A 5 14.50 -16.72 2.02
C ASN A 5 13.02 -16.32 2.31
N GLU A 6 12.61 -16.32 3.58
CA GLU A 6 11.23 -16.04 3.98
C GLU A 6 10.79 -14.62 3.62
N GLY A 7 11.70 -13.65 3.69
CA GLY A 7 11.40 -12.27 3.35
C GLY A 7 11.11 -12.05 1.87
N VAL A 8 11.89 -12.68 0.99
CA VAL A 8 11.65 -12.65 -0.46
C VAL A 8 10.33 -13.34 -0.80
N LYS A 9 10.03 -14.46 -0.14
CA LYS A 9 8.74 -15.15 -0.29
C LYS A 9 7.58 -14.25 0.13
N LEU A 10 7.69 -13.57 1.29
CA LEU A 10 6.66 -12.63 1.75
C LEU A 10 6.41 -11.52 0.73
N MET A 11 7.48 -10.86 0.26
CA MET A 11 7.39 -9.81 -0.76
C MET A 11 6.70 -10.32 -2.04
N SER A 12 7.13 -11.48 -2.54
CA SER A 12 6.54 -12.11 -3.72
C SER A 12 5.06 -12.41 -3.53
N LYS A 13 4.67 -12.94 -2.36
CA LYS A 13 3.27 -13.20 -2.00
C LYS A 13 2.46 -11.92 -1.93
N MET A 14 2.98 -10.87 -1.31
CA MET A 14 2.30 -9.56 -1.23
C MET A 14 2.02 -8.98 -2.62
N LYS A 15 3.01 -9.00 -3.52
CA LYS A 15 2.80 -8.62 -4.93
C LYS A 15 1.77 -9.51 -5.62
N GLY A 16 1.75 -10.80 -5.31
CA GLY A 16 0.75 -11.77 -5.78
C GLY A 16 -0.67 -11.50 -5.25
N PHE A 17 -0.83 -11.08 -4.00
CA PHE A 17 -2.13 -10.75 -3.41
C PHE A 17 -2.78 -9.53 -4.06
N VAL A 18 -1.94 -8.59 -4.53
CA VAL A 18 -2.38 -7.45 -5.32
C VAL A 18 -2.29 -7.73 -6.83
N TRP A 19 -1.98 -8.93 -7.29
CA TRP A 19 -1.88 -9.19 -8.73
C TRP A 19 -3.27 -9.11 -9.40
N PRO A 20 -3.38 -8.60 -10.64
CA PRO A 20 -4.67 -8.39 -11.28
C PRO A 20 -5.31 -9.72 -11.67
N ARG A 21 -6.46 -10.04 -11.08
CA ARG A 21 -7.45 -10.84 -11.80
C ARG A 21 -8.52 -9.95 -12.46
N CYS A 22 -8.81 -8.78 -11.89
CA CYS A 22 -9.88 -7.86 -12.36
C CYS A 22 -9.47 -6.38 -12.52
N LYS A 23 -8.19 -6.01 -12.30
CA LYS A 23 -7.76 -4.60 -12.13
C LYS A 23 -7.89 -3.66 -13.35
N PRO A 24 -7.88 -4.11 -14.62
CA PRO A 24 -8.03 -3.18 -15.73
C PRO A 24 -9.31 -2.34 -15.63
N ILE A 25 -10.41 -2.96 -15.18
CA ILE A 25 -11.71 -2.29 -15.06
C ILE A 25 -11.75 -1.36 -13.85
N PHE A 26 -11.30 -1.81 -12.67
CA PHE A 26 -11.37 -1.03 -11.43
C PHE A 26 -10.55 0.27 -11.45
N PHE A 27 -9.53 0.36 -12.29
CA PHE A 27 -8.72 1.56 -12.43
C PHE A 27 -8.93 2.27 -13.78
N ASP A 28 -9.96 1.91 -14.54
CA ASP A 28 -10.30 2.59 -15.78
C ASP A 28 -11.04 3.90 -15.51
N GLN A 29 -10.36 5.03 -15.75
CA GLN A 29 -10.91 6.37 -15.61
C GLN A 29 -12.04 6.72 -16.60
N ARG A 30 -12.26 5.89 -17.64
CA ARG A 30 -13.40 6.05 -18.56
C ARG A 30 -14.69 5.51 -17.96
N ILE A 31 -14.57 4.60 -16.98
CA ILE A 31 -15.69 3.90 -16.34
C ILE A 31 -15.88 4.41 -14.91
N ASN A 32 -14.78 4.67 -14.20
CA ASN A 32 -14.78 5.01 -12.78
C ASN A 32 -14.30 6.45 -12.56
N PRO A 33 -15.03 7.25 -11.78
CA PRO A 33 -14.55 8.56 -11.35
C PRO A 33 -13.38 8.41 -10.35
N PRO A 34 -12.60 9.49 -10.11
CA PRO A 34 -11.44 9.45 -9.23
C PRO A 34 -11.71 8.84 -7.84
N GLU A 35 -12.84 9.17 -7.22
CA GLU A 35 -13.21 8.71 -5.88
C GLU A 35 -13.34 7.18 -5.81
N ILE A 36 -13.88 6.57 -6.87
CA ILE A 36 -13.98 5.12 -7.00
C ILE A 36 -12.61 4.50 -7.25
N ILE A 37 -11.74 5.14 -8.05
CA ILE A 37 -10.35 4.70 -8.24
C ILE A 37 -9.58 4.72 -6.91
N ALA A 38 -9.76 5.75 -6.05
CA ALA A 38 -9.18 5.80 -4.71
C ALA A 38 -9.71 4.68 -3.81
N THR A 39 -11.02 4.42 -3.86
CA THR A 39 -11.67 3.33 -3.10
C THR A 39 -11.10 1.98 -3.52
N ASN A 40 -11.03 1.71 -4.82
CA ASN A 40 -10.45 0.47 -5.37
C ASN A 40 -8.96 0.33 -4.99
N PHE A 41 -8.20 1.43 -4.96
CA PHE A 41 -6.81 1.42 -4.51
C PHE A 41 -6.70 1.03 -3.03
N TYR A 42 -7.55 1.62 -2.19
CA TYR A 42 -7.62 1.34 -0.77
C TYR A 42 -8.00 -0.12 -0.50
N GLU A 43 -9.07 -0.62 -1.13
CA GLU A 43 -9.58 -1.98 -0.94
C GLU A 43 -8.57 -3.05 -1.36
N VAL A 44 -7.85 -2.85 -2.47
CA VAL A 44 -6.77 -3.75 -2.90
C VAL A 44 -5.67 -3.85 -1.84
N LEU A 45 -5.31 -2.73 -1.22
CA LEU A 45 -4.26 -2.71 -0.18
C LEU A 45 -4.77 -3.24 1.16
N LEU A 46 -6.04 -3.00 1.50
CA LEU A 46 -6.68 -3.57 2.68
C LEU A 46 -6.74 -5.10 2.57
N PHE A 47 -7.17 -5.63 1.42
CA PHE A 47 -7.17 -7.06 1.15
C PHE A 47 -5.76 -7.65 1.21
N CYS A 48 -4.77 -6.96 0.61
CA CYS A 48 -3.37 -7.36 0.72
C CYS A 48 -2.93 -7.44 2.18
N ALA A 49 -3.27 -6.45 3.00
CA ALA A 49 -2.89 -6.41 4.41
C ALA A 49 -3.46 -7.61 5.18
N LEU A 50 -4.73 -7.94 5.00
CA LEU A 50 -5.36 -9.10 5.63
C LEU A 50 -4.71 -10.42 5.20
N ARG A 51 -4.40 -10.57 3.91
CA ARG A 51 -3.69 -11.75 3.38
C ARG A 51 -2.27 -11.84 3.91
N THR A 52 -1.58 -10.72 4.05
CA THR A 52 -0.25 -10.63 4.65
C THR A 52 -0.27 -11.09 6.10
N MET A 53 -1.20 -10.60 6.92
CA MET A 53 -1.33 -11.02 8.32
C MET A 53 -1.50 -12.54 8.43
N ARG A 54 -2.41 -13.10 7.63
CA ARG A 54 -2.65 -14.55 7.61
C ARG A 54 -1.44 -15.35 7.13
N TYR A 55 -0.72 -14.85 6.13
CA TYR A 55 0.48 -15.50 5.63
C TYR A 55 1.60 -15.50 6.68
N ILE A 56 1.83 -14.37 7.36
CA ILE A 56 2.79 -14.28 8.45
C ILE A 56 2.41 -15.27 9.56
N SER A 57 1.15 -15.30 9.99
CA SER A 57 0.70 -16.17 11.10
C SER A 57 0.78 -17.67 10.79
N CYS A 58 0.61 -18.07 9.53
CA CYS A 58 0.50 -19.49 9.16
C CYS A 58 1.71 -20.06 8.45
N SER A 59 2.60 -19.23 7.91
CA SER A 59 3.64 -19.67 6.99
C SER A 59 5.03 -19.10 7.29
N MET A 60 5.16 -18.27 8.32
CA MET A 60 6.45 -17.77 8.78
C MET A 60 6.75 -18.30 10.18
N ASN A 61 8.00 -18.71 10.40
CA ASN A 61 8.45 -19.24 11.69
C ASN A 61 8.89 -18.13 12.67
N GLY A 62 8.91 -16.87 12.22
CA GLY A 62 9.32 -15.71 13.02
C GLY A 62 8.15 -14.84 13.47
N GLU A 63 8.34 -14.14 14.58
CA GLU A 63 7.36 -13.19 15.09
C GLU A 63 7.55 -11.80 14.45
N VAL A 64 6.44 -11.11 14.18
CA VAL A 64 6.44 -9.73 13.64
C VAL A 64 7.33 -8.79 14.47
N LYS A 65 7.32 -8.95 15.80
CA LYS A 65 8.09 -8.12 16.74
C LYS A 65 9.60 -8.27 16.57
N GLN A 66 10.08 -9.37 16.00
CA GLN A 66 11.51 -9.62 15.78
C GLN A 66 12.08 -8.77 14.64
N ASN A 67 11.29 -8.47 13.62
CA ASN A 67 11.73 -7.64 12.50
C ASN A 67 10.62 -6.73 11.93
N PRO A 68 10.16 -5.74 12.72
CA PRO A 68 9.11 -4.82 12.28
C PRO A 68 9.55 -3.94 11.10
N LYS A 69 10.84 -3.60 11.01
CA LYS A 69 11.41 -2.79 9.92
C LYS A 69 11.20 -3.49 8.57
N PHE A 70 11.53 -4.77 8.48
CA PHE A 70 11.32 -5.57 7.28
C PHE A 70 9.85 -5.61 6.83
N ILE A 71 8.92 -5.78 7.78
CA ILE A 71 7.48 -5.74 7.46
C ILE A 71 7.07 -4.37 6.90
N ILE A 72 7.56 -3.28 7.49
CA ILE A 72 7.30 -1.93 7.01
C ILE A 72 7.86 -1.73 5.58
N GLU A 73 9.06 -2.23 5.29
CA GLU A 73 9.64 -2.19 3.94
C GLU A 73 8.76 -2.95 2.94
N CYS A 74 8.31 -4.16 3.29
CA CYS A 74 7.38 -4.93 2.45
C CYS A 74 6.08 -4.18 2.16
N ILE A 75 5.53 -3.49 3.16
CA ILE A 75 4.33 -2.67 3.01
C ILE A 75 4.59 -1.50 2.04
N ASN A 76 5.68 -0.76 2.21
CA ASN A 76 6.01 0.35 1.32
C ASN A 76 6.21 -0.12 -0.14
N ASP A 77 6.91 -1.24 -0.31
CA ASP A 77 7.17 -1.80 -1.63
C ASP A 77 5.90 -2.27 -2.33
N VAL A 78 4.97 -2.91 -1.61
CA VAL A 78 3.70 -3.33 -2.24
C VAL A 78 2.83 -2.12 -2.59
N ILE A 79 2.80 -1.08 -1.74
CA ILE A 79 2.07 0.16 -2.04
C ILE A 79 2.64 0.82 -3.30
N PHE A 80 3.97 0.95 -3.38
CA PHE A 80 4.63 1.52 -4.53
C PHE A 80 4.42 0.68 -5.79
N TYR A 81 4.47 -0.65 -5.65
CA TYR A 81 4.18 -1.59 -6.73
C TYR A 81 2.78 -1.37 -7.30
N VAL A 82 1.75 -1.31 -6.46
CA VAL A 82 0.35 -1.05 -6.90
C VAL A 82 0.24 0.33 -7.57
N TYR A 83 0.83 1.37 -6.99
CA TYR A 83 0.86 2.71 -7.57
C TYR A 83 1.49 2.72 -8.97
N GLN A 84 2.63 2.04 -9.16
CA GLN A 84 3.31 1.96 -10.45
C GLN A 84 2.48 1.20 -11.48
N MET A 85 1.89 0.07 -11.11
CA MET A 85 1.02 -0.70 -12.00
C MET A 85 -0.14 0.15 -12.54
N ILE A 86 -0.82 0.88 -11.65
CA ILE A 86 -1.94 1.73 -12.03
C ILE A 86 -1.45 2.90 -12.88
N THR A 87 -0.35 3.55 -12.50
CA THR A 87 0.23 4.66 -13.27
C THR A 87 0.59 4.23 -14.70
N VAL A 88 1.17 3.03 -14.87
CA VAL A 88 1.48 2.47 -16.19
C VAL A 88 0.21 2.23 -17.01
N GLN A 89 -0.84 1.71 -16.38
CA GLN A 89 -2.14 1.52 -17.04
C GLN A 89 -2.74 2.86 -17.53
N PHE A 90 -2.74 3.88 -16.67
CA PHE A 90 -3.22 5.22 -17.04
C PHE A 90 -2.44 5.84 -18.19
N ARG A 91 -1.10 5.68 -18.20
CA ARG A 91 -0.26 6.13 -19.33
C ARG A 91 -0.59 5.40 -20.63
N SER A 92 -0.92 4.11 -20.56
CA SER A 92 -1.38 3.36 -21.74
C SER A 92 -2.72 3.90 -22.27
N ILE A 93 -3.66 4.22 -21.38
CA ILE A 93 -4.96 4.80 -21.76
C ILE A 93 -4.79 6.23 -22.33
N LYS A 94 -3.85 7.03 -21.80
CA LYS A 94 -3.50 8.35 -22.33
C LYS A 94 -3.04 8.31 -23.78
N LYS A 95 -2.27 7.27 -24.16
CA LYS A 95 -1.86 7.10 -25.57
C LYS A 95 -3.04 6.88 -26.50
N CYS A 96 -4.18 6.46 -25.97
CA CYS A 96 -5.40 6.13 -26.72
C CYS A 96 -6.56 7.11 -26.50
N SER A 97 -6.46 8.08 -25.58
CA SER A 97 -7.55 9.01 -25.24
C SER A 97 -7.06 10.28 -24.52
N GLN A 98 -7.87 11.35 -24.50
CA GLN A 98 -7.54 12.58 -23.76
C GLN A 98 -7.58 12.41 -22.22
N HIS A 99 -8.15 11.31 -21.72
CA HIS A 99 -8.10 10.92 -20.32
C HIS A 99 -6.79 10.17 -20.07
N GLY A 100 -5.93 10.59 -19.13
CA GLY A 100 -4.59 10.02 -19.13
C GLY A 100 -3.68 10.21 -17.92
N MET A 101 -4.14 10.86 -16.86
CA MET A 101 -3.31 11.06 -15.69
C MET A 101 -3.98 10.41 -14.49
N PHE A 102 -3.21 9.57 -13.80
CA PHE A 102 -3.64 9.01 -12.54
C PHE A 102 -3.95 10.18 -11.59
N PRO A 103 -5.18 10.26 -11.04
CA PRO A 103 -5.68 11.48 -10.39
C PRO A 103 -4.99 11.77 -9.05
N PHE A 104 -4.19 10.84 -8.53
CA PHE A 104 -3.59 10.95 -7.21
C PHE A 104 -2.07 11.12 -7.26
N LYS A 105 -1.56 12.05 -6.45
CA LYS A 105 -0.12 12.19 -6.20
C LYS A 105 0.37 10.95 -5.46
N ARG A 106 1.65 10.62 -5.64
CA ARG A 106 2.33 9.51 -4.94
C ARG A 106 2.10 9.55 -3.42
N ASN A 107 2.17 10.73 -2.81
CA ASN A 107 1.99 10.89 -1.36
C ASN A 107 0.58 10.50 -0.90
N THR A 108 -0.45 10.82 -1.69
CA THR A 108 -1.84 10.40 -1.40
C THR A 108 -1.98 8.88 -1.44
N CYS A 109 -1.34 8.21 -2.41
CA CYS A 109 -1.35 6.75 -2.47
C CYS A 109 -0.57 6.10 -1.33
N VAL A 110 0.57 6.67 -0.95
CA VAL A 110 1.32 6.20 0.23
C VAL A 110 0.46 6.34 1.48
N TRP A 111 -0.20 7.48 1.65
CA TRP A 111 -1.12 7.70 2.77
C TRP A 111 -2.28 6.71 2.78
N LEU A 112 -2.99 6.54 1.66
CA LEU A 112 -4.10 5.58 1.52
C LEU A 112 -3.65 4.16 1.82
N GLY A 113 -2.50 3.76 1.28
CA GLY A 113 -1.94 2.44 1.49
C GLY A 113 -1.57 2.18 2.94
N ASN A 114 -0.85 3.12 3.57
CA ASN A 114 -0.50 3.00 4.97
C ASN A 114 -1.75 3.01 5.87
N HIS A 115 -2.78 3.80 5.53
CA HIS A 115 -4.05 3.77 6.22
C HIS A 115 -4.73 2.39 6.11
N ALA A 116 -4.82 1.83 4.90
CA ALA A 116 -5.39 0.50 4.68
C ALA A 116 -4.68 -0.59 5.49
N PHE A 117 -3.34 -0.59 5.48
CA PHE A 117 -2.55 -1.51 6.30
C PHE A 117 -2.80 -1.27 7.79
N CYS A 118 -2.75 -0.03 8.29
CA CYS A 118 -3.09 0.28 9.68
C CYS A 118 -4.47 -0.27 10.07
N SER A 119 -5.49 -0.06 9.25
CA SER A 119 -6.85 -0.55 9.51
C SER A 119 -6.91 -2.07 9.69
N ALA A 120 -6.24 -2.84 8.81
CA ALA A 120 -6.17 -4.29 8.96
C ALA A 120 -5.32 -4.72 10.18
N LEU A 121 -4.14 -4.13 10.36
CA LEU A 121 -3.23 -4.50 11.44
C LEU A 121 -3.80 -4.20 12.83
N ASN A 122 -4.69 -3.21 12.96
CA ASN A 122 -5.39 -2.91 14.21
C ASN A 122 -6.37 -4.01 14.65
N LEU A 123 -6.64 -5.03 13.81
CA LEU A 123 -7.36 -6.23 14.25
C LEU A 123 -6.53 -7.06 15.25
N GLU A 124 -5.20 -6.94 15.21
CA GLU A 124 -4.26 -7.62 16.12
C GLU A 124 -3.21 -6.62 16.67
N PRO A 125 -3.64 -5.60 17.44
CA PRO A 125 -2.81 -4.43 17.74
C PRO A 125 -1.59 -4.76 18.59
N ASN A 126 -1.65 -5.80 19.44
CA ASN A 126 -0.52 -6.24 20.25
C ASN A 126 0.61 -6.82 19.40
N THR A 127 0.27 -7.63 18.40
CA THR A 127 1.21 -8.26 17.46
C THR A 127 1.90 -7.23 16.57
N TYR A 128 1.14 -6.26 16.06
CA TYR A 128 1.60 -5.31 15.04
C TYR A 128 1.91 -3.91 15.57
N ARG A 129 1.91 -3.69 16.89
CA ARG A 129 2.06 -2.37 17.53
C ARG A 129 3.18 -1.51 16.95
N LEU A 130 4.38 -2.09 16.80
CA LEU A 130 5.56 -1.38 16.29
C LEU A 130 5.40 -0.97 14.82
N VAL A 131 4.78 -1.84 14.01
CA VAL A 131 4.49 -1.57 12.59
C VAL A 131 3.44 -0.46 12.48
N ILE A 132 2.31 -0.58 13.19
CA ILE A 132 1.22 0.40 13.20
C ILE A 132 1.74 1.79 13.58
N ASN A 133 2.52 1.88 14.66
CA ASN A 133 3.08 3.16 15.12
C ASN A 133 4.01 3.79 14.09
N SER A 134 4.80 2.98 13.37
CA SER A 134 5.67 3.49 12.30
C SER A 134 4.87 3.98 11.09
N LEU A 135 3.86 3.22 10.66
CA LEU A 135 3.01 3.59 9.52
C LEU A 135 2.22 4.88 9.79
N LYS A 136 1.67 5.05 11.00
CA LYS A 136 0.99 6.29 11.42
C LYS A 136 1.92 7.50 11.37
N LYS A 137 3.14 7.38 11.90
CA LYS A 137 4.16 8.46 11.85
C LYS A 137 4.54 8.86 10.43
N LYS A 138 4.60 7.89 9.51
CA LYS A 138 4.96 8.11 8.10
C LYS A 138 3.83 8.69 7.25
N SER A 139 2.61 8.78 7.78
CA SER A 139 1.40 9.10 7.02
C SER A 139 0.64 10.28 7.63
N PRO A 140 1.25 11.48 7.75
CA PRO A 140 0.48 12.66 8.10
C PRO A 140 -0.64 12.86 7.07
N LEU A 141 -1.82 13.30 7.51
CA LEU A 141 -2.97 13.53 6.64
C LEU A 141 -2.56 14.45 5.47
N PRO A 142 -2.97 14.15 4.23
CA PRO A 142 -2.73 15.04 3.10
C PRO A 142 -3.31 16.43 3.41
N GLY A 143 -2.45 17.44 3.54
CA GLY A 143 -2.85 18.80 3.92
C GLY A 143 -2.38 19.27 5.31
N THR A 144 -1.88 18.37 6.16
CA THR A 144 -1.21 18.76 7.41
C THR A 144 0.24 19.13 7.12
N ARG A 145 0.54 20.44 7.05
CA ARG A 145 1.93 20.92 7.11
C ARG A 145 2.45 20.63 8.53
N ILE A 146 3.36 19.68 8.67
CA ILE A 146 4.19 19.62 9.87
C ILE A 146 5.32 20.62 9.64
N GLY A 147 5.22 21.79 10.28
CA GLY A 147 6.28 22.80 10.34
C GLY A 147 6.10 23.97 9.36
N GLU A 148 5.10 24.82 9.58
CA GLU A 148 5.32 26.25 9.36
C GLU A 148 6.20 26.76 10.52
N GLN A 149 7.51 26.72 10.34
CA GLN A 149 8.36 27.73 10.96
C GLN A 149 8.44 28.88 9.96
N GLN A 150 7.60 29.87 10.22
CA GLN A 150 7.83 31.23 9.79
C GLN A 150 9.21 31.63 10.32
N ASN A 151 10.17 31.79 9.43
CA ASN A 151 11.21 32.79 9.61
C ASN A 151 11.01 33.78 8.47
N LEU A 152 10.25 34.82 8.80
CA LEU A 152 10.43 36.15 8.23
C LEU A 152 11.80 36.62 8.68
N GLU A 153 12.72 36.79 7.75
CA GLU A 153 13.70 37.88 7.65
C GLU A 153 14.08 38.04 6.18
#